data_AF-A0A498C120-F1
#
_entry.id   AF-A0A498C120-F1
#
_cell.length_a   1.000
_cell.length_b   1.000
_cell.length_c   1.000
_cell.angle_alpha   90.00
_cell.angle_beta   90.00
_cell.angle_gamma   90.00
#
_symmetry.space_group_name_H-M   'P 1'
#
loop_
_entity.id
_entity.type
_entity.pdbx_description
1 polymer ?
#
loop_
_entity_poly.entity_id
_entity_poly.type
_entity_poly.pdbx_seq_one_letter_code
_entity_poly.pdbx_strand_id
1 'polypeptide(L)'
;MDAAGTGLAAHNHCRLLWQPPEGLLARLPRYQALARIHREDRAHREAGQWKTLTTAEINPEVRVGVGGRAAFRIGLDNGRFVLHASLRLVLGIGGGGSVRLTLDTRHLDLWLTMLHQALVDVGYERVDWIDEDAFEQMSMLAYLSAVTLVDASLFLLRTTYTIRQWFERFTRRRDMASRIAYTLVNDPQRAAIAAWVRQLPPEALGPLLDTLTSEPRAFMVEVKHDGRKQVQRFGPEQALAFHQQAILNCLQWIVSGVGEGVYGPKRFFLADDPNPAQKLFEKAVIRMGRDGRPTSESNAEAYTENRERLDTFMANGHTALSESELHWKYRQRAGWLSRHIE
;
A
#
# COMPACT_ATOMS: atom_id res chain seq x y z
N MET A 1 44.89 -41.44 8.14
CA MET A 1 43.59 -41.71 8.79
C MET A 1 42.68 -40.59 8.33
N ASP A 2 42.02 -40.81 7.21
CA ASP A 2 41.04 -39.88 6.64
C ASP A 2 39.70 -40.12 7.32
N ALA A 3 39.13 -39.07 7.92
CA ALA A 3 37.75 -39.05 8.40
C ALA A 3 37.03 -37.86 7.76
N ALA A 4 36.31 -38.23 6.70
CA ALA A 4 35.30 -37.52 5.93
C ALA A 4 34.70 -36.23 6.53
N GLY A 5 34.80 -35.15 5.77
CA GLY A 5 33.93 -33.99 5.91
C GLY A 5 32.48 -34.36 5.58
N THR A 6 31.55 -33.83 6.37
CA THR A 6 30.12 -33.81 6.04
C THR A 6 29.71 -32.39 5.65
N GLY A 7 30.16 -31.98 4.48
CA GLY A 7 29.53 -30.88 3.76
C GLY A 7 28.25 -31.41 3.12
N LEU A 8 27.08 -31.07 3.68
CA LEU A 8 25.81 -31.18 2.97
C LEU A 8 25.77 -30.05 1.93
N ALA A 9 26.54 -30.20 0.84
CA ALA A 9 26.33 -29.47 -0.39
C ALA A 9 25.24 -30.18 -1.20
N ALA A 10 24.03 -30.24 -0.65
CA ALA A 10 22.84 -30.57 -1.42
C ALA A 10 22.21 -29.24 -1.84
N HIS A 11 22.33 -28.89 -3.12
CA HIS A 11 21.55 -27.81 -3.74
C HIS A 11 20.08 -28.24 -3.78
N ASN A 12 19.44 -28.23 -2.61
CA ASN A 12 18.04 -28.56 -2.47
C ASN A 12 17.25 -27.29 -2.79
N HIS A 13 16.62 -27.26 -3.97
CA HIS A 13 15.64 -26.23 -4.28
C HIS A 13 14.39 -26.46 -3.44
N CYS A 14 14.18 -25.64 -2.42
CA CYS A 14 12.93 -25.62 -1.66
C CYS A 14 11.98 -24.55 -2.23
N ARG A 15 10.68 -24.81 -2.18
CA ARG A 15 9.64 -23.83 -2.52
C ARG A 15 8.61 -23.81 -1.40
N LEU A 16 8.27 -22.62 -0.92
CA LEU A 16 7.11 -22.47 -0.06
C LEU A 16 5.87 -22.43 -0.94
N LEU A 17 5.07 -23.49 -0.88
CA LEU A 17 3.75 -23.53 -1.48
C LEU A 17 2.71 -23.15 -0.44
N TRP A 18 1.76 -22.32 -0.83
CA TRP A 18 0.65 -21.96 0.05
C TRP A 18 -0.63 -21.85 -0.74
N GLN A 19 -1.74 -22.24 -0.10
CA GLN A 19 -3.09 -22.09 -0.59
C GLN A 19 -3.72 -20.91 0.15
N PRO A 20 -3.83 -19.73 -0.49
CA PRO A 20 -4.36 -18.55 0.19
C PRO A 20 -5.84 -18.75 0.54
N PRO A 21 -6.28 -18.36 1.74
CA PRO A 21 -7.68 -18.48 2.12
C PRO A 21 -8.55 -17.54 1.26
N GLU A 22 -9.78 -17.98 0.98
CA GLU A 22 -10.73 -17.24 0.13
C GLU A 22 -10.93 -15.80 0.60
N GLY A 23 -11.06 -15.58 1.92
CA GLY A 23 -11.22 -14.25 2.49
C GLY A 23 -10.06 -13.29 2.22
N LEU A 24 -8.82 -13.80 2.12
CA LEU A 24 -7.66 -13.00 1.73
C LEU A 24 -7.69 -12.70 0.22
N LEU A 25 -8.00 -13.70 -0.59
CA LEU A 25 -8.10 -13.54 -2.04
C LEU A 25 -9.17 -12.49 -2.39
N ALA A 26 -10.33 -12.53 -1.73
CA ALA A 26 -11.39 -11.55 -1.91
C ALA A 26 -10.95 -10.11 -1.59
N ARG A 27 -9.89 -9.91 -0.80
CA ARG A 27 -9.29 -8.60 -0.49
C ARG A 27 -8.26 -8.13 -1.50
N LEU A 28 -7.79 -8.97 -2.43
CA LEU A 28 -6.82 -8.54 -3.43
C LEU A 28 -7.35 -7.33 -4.22
N PRO A 29 -6.54 -6.28 -4.48
CA PRO A 29 -6.99 -5.10 -5.21
C PRO A 29 -7.67 -5.41 -6.54
N ARG A 30 -7.13 -6.38 -7.28
CA ARG A 30 -7.70 -6.86 -8.56
C ARG A 30 -9.11 -7.47 -8.44
N TYR A 31 -9.47 -8.02 -7.28
CA TYR A 31 -10.82 -8.58 -7.04
C TYR A 31 -11.74 -7.57 -6.36
N GLN A 32 -11.19 -6.70 -5.51
CA GLN A 32 -11.90 -5.57 -4.94
C GLN A 32 -12.42 -4.60 -6.01
N ALA A 33 -11.75 -4.51 -7.16
CA ALA A 33 -12.20 -3.77 -8.33
C ALA A 33 -13.45 -4.35 -9.03
N LEU A 34 -13.83 -5.59 -8.73
CA LEU A 34 -14.96 -6.28 -9.35
C LEU A 34 -16.25 -6.11 -8.53
N ALA A 35 -17.40 -6.26 -9.20
CA ALA A 35 -18.69 -6.41 -8.53
C ALA A 35 -18.67 -7.60 -7.56
N ARG A 36 -19.42 -7.50 -6.45
CA ARG A 36 -19.35 -8.45 -5.33
C ARG A 36 -19.50 -9.92 -5.75
N ILE A 37 -20.47 -10.24 -6.60
CA ILE A 37 -20.70 -11.62 -7.09
C ILE A 37 -19.46 -12.13 -7.83
N HIS A 38 -18.92 -11.35 -8.78
CA HIS A 38 -17.71 -11.71 -9.50
C HIS A 38 -16.47 -11.80 -8.61
N ARG A 39 -16.37 -10.96 -7.56
CA ARG A 39 -15.29 -11.00 -6.57
C ARG A 39 -15.30 -12.33 -5.82
N GLU A 40 -16.45 -12.73 -5.29
CA GLU A 40 -16.64 -13.99 -4.56
C GLU A 40 -16.35 -15.20 -5.48
N ASP A 41 -16.91 -15.22 -6.69
CA ASP A 41 -16.67 -16.30 -7.67
C ASP A 41 -15.20 -16.46 -8.08
N ARG A 42 -14.45 -15.36 -8.15
CA ARG A 42 -13.01 -15.38 -8.51
C ARG A 42 -12.16 -15.82 -7.34
N ALA A 43 -12.45 -15.30 -6.14
CA ALA A 43 -11.77 -15.71 -4.91
C ALA A 43 -11.98 -17.20 -4.64
N HIS A 44 -13.21 -17.69 -4.74
CA HIS A 44 -13.56 -19.09 -4.51
C HIS A 44 -12.83 -20.04 -5.47
N ARG A 45 -12.80 -19.71 -6.78
CA ARG A 45 -12.07 -20.51 -7.79
C ARG A 45 -10.56 -20.56 -7.58
N GLU A 46 -9.97 -19.51 -7.02
CA GLU A 46 -8.53 -19.42 -6.78
C GLU A 46 -8.12 -19.97 -5.41
N ALA A 47 -9.02 -19.99 -4.43
CA ALA A 47 -8.78 -20.50 -3.08
C ALA A 47 -8.34 -21.97 -3.06
N GLY A 48 -8.65 -22.75 -4.11
CA GLY A 48 -8.20 -24.14 -4.29
C GLY A 48 -6.80 -24.32 -4.88
N GLN A 49 -6.11 -23.24 -5.26
CA GLN A 49 -4.88 -23.32 -6.07
C GLN A 49 -3.63 -23.05 -5.23
N TRP A 50 -2.69 -24.00 -5.28
CA TRP A 50 -1.36 -23.83 -4.68
C TRP A 50 -0.57 -22.75 -5.41
N LYS A 51 -0.05 -21.78 -4.65
CA LYS A 51 0.82 -20.71 -5.14
C LYS A 51 2.23 -20.88 -4.62
N THR A 52 3.21 -20.62 -5.48
CA THR A 52 4.60 -20.52 -5.04
C THR A 52 4.81 -19.14 -4.44
N LEU A 53 4.97 -19.08 -3.12
CA LEU A 53 5.23 -17.83 -2.40
C LEU A 53 6.70 -17.46 -2.42
N THR A 54 7.57 -18.48 -2.43
CA THR A 54 9.01 -18.29 -2.42
C THR A 54 9.72 -19.37 -3.22
N THR A 55 10.88 -19.02 -3.75
CA THR A 55 11.85 -19.95 -4.32
C THR A 55 13.15 -19.87 -3.53
N ALA A 56 13.68 -21.02 -3.12
CA ALA A 56 14.90 -21.11 -2.33
C ALA A 56 16.11 -21.50 -3.18
N GLU A 57 17.23 -20.86 -2.87
CA GLU A 57 18.52 -21.54 -2.76
C GLU A 57 18.76 -21.74 -1.25
N ILE A 58 18.78 -23.00 -0.78
CA ILE A 58 19.09 -23.27 0.62
C ILE A 58 20.58 -23.02 0.82
N ASN A 59 20.92 -21.83 1.29
CA ASN A 59 22.23 -21.56 1.86
C ASN A 59 22.11 -21.72 3.38
N PRO A 60 22.70 -22.76 3.99
CA PRO A 60 22.72 -22.90 5.44
C PRO A 60 23.54 -21.75 6.04
N GLU A 61 22.87 -20.69 6.48
CA GLU A 61 23.48 -19.67 7.33
C GLU A 61 23.18 -19.98 8.79
N VAL A 62 24.23 -20.18 9.58
CA VAL A 62 24.13 -20.17 11.05
C VAL A 62 24.02 -18.71 11.47
N ARG A 63 22.79 -18.20 11.52
CA ARG A 63 22.52 -16.92 12.18
C ARG A 63 22.01 -17.19 13.59
N VAL A 64 22.91 -17.06 14.57
CA VAL A 64 22.53 -16.95 15.98
C VAL A 64 21.89 -15.57 16.15
N GLY A 65 20.59 -15.52 16.44
CA GLY A 65 19.90 -14.26 16.74
C GLY A 65 18.82 -13.83 15.76
N VAL A 66 17.98 -14.74 15.25
CA VAL A 66 16.60 -14.31 14.93
C VAL A 66 16.01 -13.86 16.26
N GLY A 67 15.78 -12.54 16.41
CA GLY A 67 15.38 -11.90 17.67
C GLY A 67 14.31 -12.72 18.38
N GLY A 68 14.53 -12.97 19.68
CA GLY A 68 14.06 -14.13 20.45
C GLY A 68 12.54 -14.39 20.60
N ARG A 69 11.69 -13.97 19.67
CA ARG A 69 10.25 -14.30 19.64
C ARG A 69 9.67 -14.65 18.27
N ALA A 70 10.27 -14.24 17.14
CA ALA A 70 9.66 -14.46 15.83
C ALA A 70 10.25 -15.68 15.10
N ALA A 71 9.41 -16.63 14.68
CA ALA A 71 9.83 -17.82 13.93
C ALA A 71 10.24 -17.52 12.47
N PHE A 72 9.93 -16.31 11.98
CA PHE A 72 10.27 -15.80 10.66
C PHE A 72 10.34 -14.26 10.65
N ARG A 73 10.93 -13.70 9.58
CA ARG A 73 11.03 -12.26 9.31
C ARG A 73 11.11 -12.00 7.80
N ILE A 74 10.45 -10.96 7.30
CA ILE A 74 10.62 -10.48 5.92
C ILE A 74 11.66 -9.36 5.92
N GLY A 75 12.68 -9.51 5.07
CA GLY A 75 13.73 -8.54 4.87
C GLY A 75 13.96 -8.24 3.39
N LEU A 76 14.95 -7.39 3.15
CA LEU A 76 15.42 -7.04 1.82
C LEU A 76 16.89 -7.44 1.68
N ASP A 77 17.23 -8.13 0.60
CA ASP A 77 18.58 -8.55 0.28
C ASP A 77 18.88 -8.27 -1.19
N ASN A 78 19.85 -7.40 -1.45
CA ASN A 78 20.24 -6.98 -2.80
C ASN A 78 19.04 -6.56 -3.68
N GLY A 79 18.09 -5.82 -3.10
CA GLY A 79 16.88 -5.34 -3.79
C GLY A 79 15.80 -6.39 -4.01
N ARG A 80 15.94 -7.60 -3.43
CA ARG A 80 14.92 -8.65 -3.47
C ARG A 80 14.31 -8.86 -2.09
N PHE A 81 13.00 -9.04 -2.05
CA PHE A 81 12.32 -9.44 -0.83
C PHE A 81 12.68 -10.88 -0.46
N VAL A 82 12.96 -11.08 0.82
CA VAL A 82 13.45 -12.34 1.35
C VAL A 82 12.72 -12.68 2.64
N LEU A 83 12.17 -13.89 2.71
CA LEU A 83 11.68 -14.49 3.94
C LEU A 83 12.83 -15.24 4.62
N HIS A 84 13.19 -14.81 5.82
CA HIS A 84 14.03 -15.54 6.75
C HIS A 84 13.13 -16.37 7.65
N ALA A 85 13.30 -17.68 7.68
CA ALA A 85 12.46 -18.58 8.49
C ALA A 85 13.32 -19.59 9.25
N SER A 86 12.95 -19.91 10.49
CA SER A 86 13.62 -21.01 11.22
C SER A 86 13.37 -22.35 10.52
N LEU A 87 14.35 -23.27 10.58
CA LEU A 87 14.18 -24.63 10.05
C LEU A 87 13.03 -25.38 10.73
N ARG A 88 12.78 -25.10 12.02
CA ARG A 88 11.62 -25.62 12.75
C ARG A 88 10.30 -25.23 12.10
N LEU A 89 10.16 -23.99 11.64
CA LEU A 89 8.95 -23.53 10.97
C LEU A 89 8.76 -24.19 9.61
N VAL A 90 9.84 -24.37 8.85
CA VAL A 90 9.78 -24.85 7.47
C VAL A 90 9.74 -26.37 7.36
N LEU A 91 10.46 -27.07 8.23
CA LEU A 91 10.63 -28.54 8.17
C LEU A 91 10.01 -29.27 9.36
N GLY A 92 9.52 -28.56 10.40
CA GLY A 92 9.02 -29.17 11.63
C GLY A 92 10.11 -29.80 12.52
N ILE A 93 11.37 -29.77 12.09
CA ILE A 93 12.49 -30.39 12.78
C ILE A 93 13.04 -29.43 13.85
N GLY A 94 13.12 -29.92 15.09
CA GLY A 94 13.73 -29.22 16.22
C GLY A 94 15.26 -29.22 16.13
N GLY A 95 15.80 -28.34 15.28
CA GLY A 95 17.24 -28.08 15.18
C GLY A 95 17.50 -26.58 15.00
N GLY A 96 18.61 -26.08 15.53
CA GLY A 96 19.03 -24.70 15.34
C GLY A 96 19.39 -24.44 13.87
N GLY A 97 18.81 -23.42 13.25
CA GLY A 97 19.12 -23.00 11.89
C GLY A 97 17.98 -22.24 11.23
N SER A 98 18.29 -21.59 10.10
CA SER A 98 17.33 -20.80 9.33
C SER A 98 17.50 -21.03 7.84
N VAL A 99 16.43 -20.79 7.08
CA VAL A 99 16.45 -20.76 5.62
C VAL A 99 16.15 -19.36 5.13
N ARG A 100 16.74 -19.03 3.98
CA ARG A 100 16.48 -17.82 3.23
C ARG A 100 15.67 -18.16 1.99
N LEU A 101 14.51 -17.54 1.84
CA LEU A 101 13.58 -17.83 0.75
C LEU A 101 13.26 -16.53 0.01
N THR A 102 13.65 -16.41 -1.25
CA THR A 102 13.32 -15.21 -2.06
C THR A 102 11.84 -15.22 -2.41
N LEU A 103 11.16 -14.10 -2.17
CA LEU A 103 9.73 -13.99 -2.47
C LEU A 103 9.50 -14.05 -3.99
N ASP A 104 8.45 -14.77 -4.39
CA ASP A 104 8.00 -14.81 -5.78
C ASP A 104 7.28 -13.51 -6.14
N THR A 105 7.91 -12.72 -7.00
CA THR A 105 7.40 -11.40 -7.40
C THR A 105 6.14 -11.48 -8.25
N ARG A 106 5.79 -12.64 -8.82
CA ARG A 106 4.55 -12.86 -9.58
C ARG A 106 3.28 -12.77 -8.73
N HIS A 107 3.43 -12.82 -7.41
CA HIS A 107 2.34 -12.73 -6.43
C HIS A 107 2.56 -11.57 -5.45
N LEU A 108 3.23 -10.50 -5.92
CA LEU A 108 3.51 -9.35 -5.07
C LEU A 108 2.23 -8.63 -4.61
N ASP A 109 1.15 -8.67 -5.41
CA ASP A 109 -0.17 -8.19 -5.00
C ASP A 109 -0.70 -8.94 -3.76
N LEU A 110 -0.54 -10.26 -3.72
CA LEU A 110 -0.87 -11.08 -2.56
C LEU A 110 -0.02 -10.73 -1.34
N TRP A 111 1.28 -10.51 -1.52
CA TRP A 111 2.18 -10.07 -0.44
C TRP A 111 1.79 -8.71 0.12
N LEU A 112 1.45 -7.74 -0.74
CA LEU A 112 0.99 -6.42 -0.32
C LEU A 112 -0.38 -6.49 0.39
N THR A 113 -1.29 -7.36 -0.04
CA THR A 113 -2.56 -7.58 0.68
C THR A 113 -2.35 -8.28 2.03
N MET A 114 -1.41 -9.22 2.14
CA MET A 114 -1.03 -9.82 3.43
C MET A 114 -0.41 -8.78 4.38
N LEU A 115 0.45 -7.90 3.87
CA LEU A 115 0.98 -6.77 4.63
C LEU A 115 -0.14 -5.87 5.14
N HIS A 116 -1.07 -5.50 4.25
CA HIS A 116 -2.22 -4.69 4.63
C HIS A 116 -3.05 -5.35 5.74
N GLN A 117 -3.31 -6.66 5.63
CA GLN A 117 -4.04 -7.40 6.65
C GLN A 117 -3.30 -7.37 8.00
N ALA A 118 -1.99 -7.62 7.99
CA ALA A 118 -1.19 -7.59 9.21
C ALA A 118 -1.22 -6.22 9.87
N LEU A 119 -1.16 -5.14 9.08
CA LEU A 119 -1.30 -3.77 9.57
C LEU A 119 -2.69 -3.53 10.17
N VAL A 120 -3.77 -3.97 9.49
CA VAL A 120 -5.14 -3.88 10.02
C VAL A 120 -5.25 -4.56 11.39
N ASP A 121 -4.67 -5.75 11.53
CA ASP A 121 -4.74 -6.56 12.75
C ASP A 121 -4.02 -5.90 13.94
N VAL A 122 -2.95 -5.15 13.68
CA VAL A 122 -2.21 -4.38 14.71
C VAL A 122 -2.64 -2.91 14.79
N GLY A 123 -3.71 -2.51 14.11
CA GLY A 123 -4.18 -1.12 14.12
C GLY A 123 -3.20 -0.12 13.49
N TYR A 124 -2.44 -0.58 12.49
CA TYR A 124 -1.39 0.15 11.78
C TYR A 124 -0.22 0.60 12.67
N GLU A 125 0.02 -0.13 13.75
CA GLU A 125 1.30 -0.09 14.46
C GLU A 125 2.40 -0.83 13.70
N ARG A 126 3.65 -0.68 14.17
CA ARG A 126 4.82 -1.34 13.60
C ARG A 126 4.63 -2.86 13.57
N VAL A 127 4.94 -3.46 12.42
CA VAL A 127 4.92 -4.92 12.24
C VAL A 127 6.33 -5.47 12.47
N ASP A 128 6.59 -6.05 13.65
CA ASP A 128 7.94 -6.43 14.09
C ASP A 128 8.62 -7.53 13.28
N TRP A 129 7.86 -8.30 12.50
CA TRP A 129 8.40 -9.36 11.64
C TRP A 129 8.76 -8.86 10.24
N ILE A 130 8.66 -7.56 9.96
CA ILE A 130 9.10 -6.96 8.70
C ILE A 130 10.18 -5.94 8.99
N ASP A 131 11.30 -6.06 8.29
CA ASP A 131 12.38 -5.10 8.37
C ASP A 131 11.95 -3.74 7.84
N GLU A 132 12.50 -2.68 8.44
CA GLU A 132 12.21 -1.28 8.04
C GLU A 132 12.39 -1.07 6.53
N ASP A 133 13.51 -1.52 5.96
CA ASP A 133 13.81 -1.36 4.53
C ASP A 133 12.83 -2.14 3.64
N ALA A 134 12.42 -3.34 4.08
CA ALA A 134 11.44 -4.14 3.35
C ALA A 134 10.06 -3.47 3.40
N PHE A 135 9.68 -2.98 4.57
CA PHE A 135 8.43 -2.27 4.77
C PHE A 135 8.37 -0.98 3.94
N GLU A 136 9.46 -0.19 3.90
CA GLU A 136 9.59 1.01 3.09
C GLU A 136 9.40 0.69 1.60
N GLN A 137 10.09 -0.33 1.08
CA GLN A 137 9.95 -0.71 -0.34
C GLN A 137 8.56 -1.24 -0.69
N MET A 138 7.94 -2.03 0.19
CA MET A 138 6.56 -2.50 -0.01
C MET A 138 5.59 -1.32 -0.03
N SER A 139 5.78 -0.32 0.83
CA SER A 139 4.98 0.90 0.87
C SER A 139 5.11 1.71 -0.43
N MET A 140 6.34 1.88 -0.94
CA MET A 140 6.57 2.54 -2.22
C MET A 140 5.93 1.78 -3.39
N LEU A 141 6.01 0.44 -3.40
CA LEU A 141 5.37 -0.39 -4.43
C LEU A 141 3.85 -0.27 -4.40
N ALA A 142 3.25 -0.25 -3.20
CA ALA A 142 1.82 -0.04 -3.04
C ALA A 142 1.40 1.35 -3.57
N TYR A 143 2.15 2.41 -3.23
CA TYR A 143 1.94 3.75 -3.78
C TYR A 143 1.99 3.75 -5.31
N LEU A 144 3.07 3.22 -5.89
CA LEU A 144 3.27 3.21 -7.34
C LEU A 144 2.17 2.43 -8.05
N SER A 145 1.74 1.30 -7.48
CA SER A 145 0.63 0.50 -8.02
C SER A 145 -0.68 1.30 -8.00
N ALA A 146 -0.95 2.06 -6.93
CA ALA A 146 -2.15 2.87 -6.82
C ALA A 146 -2.20 4.03 -7.83
N VAL A 147 -1.08 4.73 -8.04
CA VAL A 147 -1.06 5.95 -8.89
C VAL A 147 -0.78 5.68 -10.37
N THR A 148 -0.22 4.52 -10.72
CA THR A 148 0.09 4.18 -12.11
C THR A 148 -0.76 3.05 -12.69
N LEU A 149 -1.44 2.27 -11.84
CA LEU A 149 -2.09 1.01 -12.20
C LEU A 149 -1.16 -0.03 -12.86
N VAL A 150 0.15 0.18 -12.78
CA VAL A 150 1.15 -0.78 -13.25
C VAL A 150 1.29 -1.86 -12.18
N ASP A 151 1.35 -3.11 -12.63
CA ASP A 151 1.61 -4.26 -11.76
C ASP A 151 2.91 -4.02 -10.96
N ALA A 152 2.81 -4.18 -9.64
CA ALA A 152 3.91 -3.98 -8.71
C ALA A 152 5.19 -4.75 -9.12
N SER A 153 5.04 -5.95 -9.68
CA SER A 153 6.13 -6.79 -10.14
C SER A 153 6.93 -6.18 -11.30
N LEU A 154 6.30 -5.38 -12.15
CA LEU A 154 6.97 -4.71 -13.27
C LEU A 154 7.94 -3.62 -12.80
N PHE A 155 7.71 -3.03 -11.62
CA PHE A 155 8.67 -2.10 -11.02
C PHE A 155 9.93 -2.81 -10.55
N LEU A 156 9.83 -4.08 -10.14
CA LEU A 156 10.98 -4.91 -9.75
C LEU A 156 11.81 -5.41 -10.94
N LEU A 157 11.19 -5.53 -12.12
CA LEU A 157 11.86 -6.01 -13.34
C LEU A 157 12.63 -4.91 -14.09
N ARG A 158 12.43 -3.63 -13.75
CA ARG A 158 13.05 -2.51 -14.48
C ARG A 158 14.45 -2.21 -13.96
N THR A 159 15.45 -2.48 -14.78
CA THR A 159 16.88 -2.29 -14.44
C THR A 159 17.34 -0.83 -14.47
N THR A 160 16.58 0.08 -15.08
CA THR A 160 17.00 1.48 -15.27
C THR A 160 16.76 2.36 -14.05
N TYR A 161 15.77 2.03 -13.20
CA TYR A 161 15.43 2.84 -12.04
C TYR A 161 15.05 1.96 -10.86
N THR A 162 15.57 2.27 -9.67
CA THR A 162 15.13 1.64 -8.43
C THR A 162 13.70 2.07 -8.08
N ILE A 163 13.02 1.31 -7.22
CA ILE A 163 11.68 1.67 -6.71
C ILE A 163 11.69 3.08 -6.11
N ARG A 164 12.71 3.40 -5.30
CA ARG A 164 12.88 4.72 -4.70
C ARG A 164 12.99 5.83 -5.75
N GLN A 165 13.74 5.61 -6.83
CA GLN A 165 13.85 6.59 -7.92
C GLN A 165 12.51 6.80 -8.65
N TRP A 166 11.71 5.75 -8.84
CA TRP A 166 10.36 5.90 -9.37
C TRP A 166 9.48 6.69 -8.41
N PHE A 167 9.44 6.30 -7.14
CA PHE A 167 8.67 6.97 -6.10
C PHE A 167 9.04 8.46 -6.04
N GLU A 168 10.33 8.80 -5.94
CA GLU A 168 10.82 10.18 -5.96
C GLU A 168 10.43 10.92 -7.23
N ARG A 169 10.43 10.27 -8.40
CA ARG A 169 10.01 10.92 -9.65
C ARG A 169 8.53 11.29 -9.62
N PHE A 170 7.69 10.43 -9.05
CA PHE A 170 6.25 10.67 -8.94
C PHE A 170 5.91 11.70 -7.86
N THR A 171 6.70 11.77 -6.79
CA THR A 171 6.49 12.74 -5.70
C THR A 171 7.23 14.08 -5.90
N ARG A 172 8.33 14.15 -6.68
CA ARG A 172 9.11 15.39 -6.90
C ARG A 172 8.68 16.23 -8.11
N ARG A 173 8.13 15.62 -9.16
CA ARG A 173 7.78 16.38 -10.38
C ARG A 173 6.54 17.21 -10.13
N ARG A 174 6.67 18.54 -10.17
CA ARG A 174 5.61 19.47 -9.79
C ARG A 174 4.34 19.37 -10.65
N ASP A 175 4.43 18.94 -11.92
CA ASP A 175 3.24 18.69 -12.76
C ASP A 175 2.64 17.28 -12.56
N MET A 176 3.37 16.39 -11.90
CA MET A 176 2.92 15.01 -11.67
C MET A 176 1.80 14.94 -10.65
N ALA A 177 1.82 15.80 -9.63
CA ALA A 177 0.73 15.88 -8.65
C ALA A 177 -0.63 16.12 -9.33
N SER A 178 -0.70 17.06 -10.27
CA SER A 178 -1.94 17.37 -11.01
C SER A 178 -2.34 16.25 -11.98
N ARG A 179 -1.37 15.53 -12.55
CA ARG A 179 -1.66 14.31 -13.34
C ARG A 179 -2.18 13.16 -12.47
N ILE A 180 -1.59 12.93 -11.29
CA ILE A 180 -2.05 11.92 -10.33
C ILE A 180 -3.48 12.27 -9.89
N ALA A 181 -3.73 13.53 -9.52
CA ALA A 181 -5.06 13.99 -9.16
C ALA A 181 -6.07 13.75 -10.30
N TYR A 182 -5.72 14.11 -11.54
CA TYR A 182 -6.54 13.83 -12.71
C TYR A 182 -6.85 12.34 -12.87
N THR A 183 -5.86 11.46 -12.73
CA THR A 183 -6.02 10.00 -12.81
C THR A 183 -6.97 9.48 -11.71
N LEU A 184 -6.80 9.92 -10.46
CA LEU A 184 -7.67 9.53 -9.34
C LEU A 184 -9.13 9.97 -9.52
N VAL A 185 -9.38 10.97 -10.36
CA VAL A 185 -10.72 11.49 -10.65
C VAL A 185 -11.33 10.82 -11.88
N ASN A 186 -10.56 10.69 -12.97
CA ASN A 186 -11.10 10.42 -14.31
C ASN A 186 -10.73 9.06 -14.90
N ASP A 187 -9.81 8.29 -14.29
CA ASP A 187 -9.38 7.04 -14.91
C ASP A 187 -10.55 6.04 -15.04
N PRO A 188 -10.77 5.43 -16.21
CA PRO A 188 -11.82 4.43 -16.41
C PRO A 188 -11.73 3.24 -15.45
N GLN A 189 -10.53 2.91 -14.96
CA GLN A 189 -10.28 1.85 -13.99
C GLN A 189 -10.34 2.36 -12.53
N ARG A 190 -11.14 3.40 -12.26
CA ARG A 190 -11.32 3.99 -10.92
C ARG A 190 -11.60 2.97 -9.82
N ALA A 191 -12.31 1.88 -10.12
CA ALA A 191 -12.56 0.81 -9.14
C ALA A 191 -11.26 0.08 -8.73
N ALA A 192 -10.32 -0.13 -9.65
CA ALA A 192 -9.01 -0.70 -9.36
C ALA A 192 -8.14 0.27 -8.56
N ILE A 193 -8.14 1.56 -8.91
CA ILE A 193 -7.46 2.60 -8.13
C ILE A 193 -8.01 2.64 -6.70
N ALA A 194 -9.33 2.67 -6.53
CA ALA A 194 -9.98 2.69 -5.22
C ALA A 194 -9.58 1.47 -4.38
N ALA A 195 -9.55 0.29 -5.00
CA ALA A 195 -9.14 -0.95 -4.35
C ALA A 195 -7.68 -0.91 -3.84
N TRP A 196 -6.77 -0.29 -4.60
CA TRP A 196 -5.39 -0.06 -4.18
C TRP A 196 -5.28 1.00 -3.08
N VAL A 197 -5.93 2.15 -3.25
CA VAL A 197 -5.87 3.27 -2.27
C VAL A 197 -6.39 2.83 -0.90
N ARG A 198 -7.45 2.03 -0.85
CA ARG A 198 -7.99 1.47 0.40
C ARG A 198 -6.98 0.61 1.16
N GLN A 199 -5.99 0.04 0.47
CA GLN A 199 -5.01 -0.88 1.05
C GLN A 199 -3.62 -0.27 1.24
N LEU A 200 -3.43 1.02 0.92
CA LEU A 200 -2.16 1.68 1.15
C LEU A 200 -1.82 1.69 2.65
N PRO A 201 -0.56 1.39 3.02
CA PRO A 201 -0.08 1.66 4.38
C PRO A 201 -0.03 3.18 4.64
N PRO A 202 -0.02 3.62 5.90
CA PRO A 202 0.13 5.03 6.27
C PRO A 202 1.32 5.72 5.60
N GLU A 203 2.44 5.01 5.45
CA GLU A 203 3.70 5.44 4.84
C GLU A 203 3.58 5.65 3.32
N ALA A 204 2.49 5.20 2.69
CA ALA A 204 2.18 5.43 1.29
C ALA A 204 0.99 6.38 1.10
N LEU A 205 -0.04 6.26 1.96
CA LEU A 205 -1.21 7.13 1.93
C LEU A 205 -0.86 8.57 2.36
N GLY A 206 0.02 8.75 3.35
CA GLY A 206 0.51 10.06 3.80
C GLY A 206 1.21 10.83 2.67
N PRO A 207 2.23 10.27 2.00
CA PRO A 207 2.85 10.90 0.83
C PRO A 207 1.88 11.15 -0.33
N LEU A 208 0.86 10.31 -0.51
CA LEU A 208 -0.19 10.56 -1.50
C LEU A 208 -0.99 11.81 -1.14
N LEU A 209 -1.41 11.97 0.11
CA LEU A 209 -2.11 13.17 0.59
C LEU A 209 -1.21 14.41 0.53
N ASP A 210 0.09 14.30 0.86
CA ASP A 210 1.07 15.39 0.67
C ASP A 210 1.18 15.79 -0.80
N THR A 211 1.26 14.81 -1.71
CA THR A 211 1.31 15.05 -3.15
C THR A 211 0.05 15.78 -3.63
N LEU A 212 -1.13 15.36 -3.16
CA LEU A 212 -2.41 15.97 -3.57
C LEU A 212 -2.65 17.35 -2.96
N THR A 213 -2.05 17.66 -1.80
CA THR A 213 -2.10 19.00 -1.19
C THR A 213 -1.00 19.94 -1.69
N SER A 214 -0.13 19.47 -2.60
CA SER A 214 0.87 20.32 -3.24
C SER A 214 0.24 21.35 -4.17
N GLU A 215 0.98 22.43 -4.45
CA GLU A 215 0.56 23.54 -5.30
C GLU A 215 0.01 23.04 -6.66
N PRO A 216 -1.28 23.28 -6.99
CA PRO A 216 -1.87 22.88 -8.25
C PRO A 216 -1.23 23.62 -9.42
N ARG A 217 -0.83 22.89 -10.46
CA ARG A 217 -0.13 23.47 -11.61
C ARG A 217 -0.80 23.06 -12.91
N ALA A 218 -0.70 23.94 -13.90
CA ALA A 218 -1.13 23.61 -15.25
C ALA A 218 -0.40 22.37 -15.75
N PHE A 219 -1.13 21.48 -16.41
CA PHE A 219 -0.61 20.20 -16.87
C PHE A 219 -1.30 19.76 -18.16
N MET A 220 -0.76 18.69 -18.75
CA MET A 220 -1.29 18.10 -19.98
C MET A 220 -1.38 16.59 -19.83
N VAL A 221 -2.43 16.00 -20.41
CA VAL A 221 -2.63 14.56 -20.46
C VAL A 221 -2.91 14.12 -21.90
N GLU A 222 -2.35 12.97 -22.27
CA GLU A 222 -2.69 12.30 -23.52
C GLU A 222 -3.88 11.37 -23.25
N VAL A 223 -5.01 11.67 -23.86
CA VAL A 223 -6.21 10.81 -23.81
C VAL A 223 -6.36 10.13 -25.16
N LYS A 224 -6.66 8.84 -25.16
CA LYS A 224 -7.04 8.14 -26.38
C LYS A 224 -8.55 8.31 -26.59
N HIS A 225 -8.93 8.90 -27.70
CA HIS A 225 -10.32 9.00 -28.15
C HIS A 225 -10.39 8.44 -29.57
N ASP A 226 -11.22 7.41 -29.79
CA ASP A 226 -11.34 6.71 -31.08
C ASP A 226 -10.01 6.28 -31.72
N GLY A 227 -9.09 5.74 -30.91
CA GLY A 227 -7.77 5.30 -31.35
C GLY A 227 -6.78 6.43 -31.67
N ARG A 228 -7.22 7.69 -31.67
CA ARG A 228 -6.36 8.86 -31.84
C ARG A 228 -5.91 9.41 -30.49
N LYS A 229 -4.65 9.81 -30.40
CA LYS A 229 -4.11 10.50 -29.22
C LYS A 229 -4.50 11.98 -29.31
N GLN A 230 -5.23 12.47 -28.31
CA GLN A 230 -5.52 13.89 -28.15
C GLN A 230 -4.87 14.40 -26.87
N VAL A 231 -4.17 15.54 -26.96
CA VAL A 231 -3.61 16.21 -25.79
C VAL A 231 -4.64 17.15 -25.22
N GLN A 232 -5.05 16.92 -23.98
CA GLN A 232 -5.87 17.85 -23.21
C GLN A 232 -4.97 18.69 -22.32
N ARG A 233 -5.30 19.98 -22.17
CA ARG A 233 -4.57 20.94 -21.34
C ARG A 233 -5.48 21.46 -20.25
N PHE A 234 -4.95 21.56 -19.04
CA PHE A 234 -5.69 22.04 -17.87
C PHE A 234 -4.92 23.18 -17.21
N GLY A 235 -5.63 24.24 -16.86
CA GLY A 235 -5.09 25.37 -16.10
C GLY A 235 -4.99 25.10 -14.59
N PRO A 236 -4.38 26.01 -13.81
CA PRO A 236 -4.23 25.85 -12.36
C PRO A 236 -5.54 25.70 -11.59
N GLU A 237 -6.61 26.40 -11.99
CA GLU A 237 -7.95 26.28 -11.36
C GLU A 237 -8.56 24.88 -11.56
N GLN A 238 -8.47 24.34 -12.79
CA GLN A 238 -8.91 22.97 -13.07
C GLN A 238 -8.04 21.95 -12.33
N ALA A 239 -6.73 22.20 -12.22
CA ALA A 239 -5.84 21.37 -11.41
C ALA A 239 -6.26 21.38 -9.94
N LEU A 240 -6.58 22.54 -9.36
CA LEU A 240 -7.08 22.64 -7.98
C LEU A 240 -8.34 21.77 -7.78
N ALA A 241 -9.30 21.88 -8.70
CA ALA A 241 -10.52 21.07 -8.65
C ALA A 241 -10.21 19.55 -8.70
N PHE A 242 -9.27 19.12 -9.55
CA PHE A 242 -8.84 17.71 -9.57
C PHE A 242 -8.18 17.28 -8.26
N HIS A 243 -7.32 18.11 -7.68
CA HIS A 243 -6.66 17.80 -6.41
C HIS A 243 -7.68 17.63 -5.28
N GLN A 244 -8.62 18.57 -5.15
CA GLN A 244 -9.66 18.52 -4.12
C GLN A 244 -10.59 17.32 -4.31
N GLN A 245 -11.02 17.04 -5.54
CA GLN A 245 -11.84 15.87 -5.84
C GLN A 245 -11.08 14.55 -5.62
N ALA A 246 -9.77 14.52 -5.89
CA ALA A 246 -8.92 13.36 -5.63
C ALA A 246 -8.77 13.08 -4.13
N ILE A 247 -8.56 14.11 -3.30
CA ILE A 247 -8.55 13.99 -1.83
C ILE A 247 -9.89 13.44 -1.34
N LEU A 248 -11.01 14.02 -1.80
CA LEU A 248 -12.34 13.52 -1.45
C LEU A 248 -12.53 12.06 -1.87
N ASN A 249 -12.08 11.69 -3.08
CA ASN A 249 -12.13 10.31 -3.55
C ASN A 249 -11.37 9.35 -2.62
N CYS A 250 -10.13 9.69 -2.22
CA CYS A 250 -9.34 8.89 -1.29
C CYS A 250 -10.11 8.66 0.03
N LEU A 251 -10.63 9.71 0.65
CA LEU A 251 -11.39 9.57 1.91
C LEU A 251 -12.68 8.77 1.72
N GLN A 252 -13.40 9.02 0.63
CA GLN A 252 -14.63 8.28 0.33
C GLN A 252 -14.35 6.79 0.07
N TRP A 253 -13.24 6.46 -0.59
CA TRP A 253 -12.84 5.07 -0.82
C TRP A 253 -12.51 4.37 0.49
N ILE A 254 -11.75 5.00 1.39
CA ILE A 254 -11.47 4.48 2.73
C ILE A 254 -12.79 4.25 3.49
N VAL A 255 -13.68 5.24 3.52
CA VAL A 255 -14.99 5.10 4.19
C VAL A 255 -15.82 3.96 3.60
N SER A 256 -15.88 3.82 2.28
CA SER A 256 -16.59 2.70 1.64
C SER A 256 -15.96 1.34 1.94
N GLY A 257 -14.62 1.29 2.07
CA GLY A 257 -13.89 0.07 2.42
C GLY A 257 -14.27 -0.47 3.82
N VAL A 258 -14.67 0.41 4.74
CA VAL A 258 -15.23 0.02 6.04
C VAL A 258 -16.49 -0.80 5.84
N GLY A 259 -17.46 -0.32 5.05
CA GLY A 259 -18.68 -1.09 4.74
C GLY A 259 -18.42 -2.39 3.99
N GLU A 260 -17.38 -2.43 3.15
CA GLU A 260 -17.11 -3.53 2.22
C GLU A 260 -16.30 -4.71 2.78
N GLY A 261 -15.73 -4.64 3.98
CA GLY A 261 -14.88 -5.76 4.45
C GLY A 261 -13.40 -5.52 4.54
N VAL A 262 -12.91 -4.40 4.02
CA VAL A 262 -11.48 -4.24 3.73
C VAL A 262 -10.68 -4.21 5.03
N TYR A 263 -11.18 -3.51 6.04
CA TYR A 263 -10.48 -3.24 7.30
C TYR A 263 -10.88 -4.18 8.45
N GLY A 264 -11.32 -5.40 8.13
CA GLY A 264 -11.77 -6.38 9.13
C GLY A 264 -13.25 -6.22 9.51
N PRO A 265 -13.68 -6.74 10.68
CA PRO A 265 -15.09 -6.88 11.03
C PRO A 265 -15.74 -5.60 11.61
N LYS A 266 -14.98 -4.63 12.12
CA LYS A 266 -15.53 -3.38 12.68
C LYS A 266 -16.03 -2.47 11.56
N ARG A 267 -17.35 -2.25 11.49
CA ARG A 267 -18.05 -1.50 10.42
C ARG A 267 -18.49 -0.09 10.78
N PHE A 268 -18.30 0.33 12.02
CA PHE A 268 -18.83 1.58 12.55
C PHE A 268 -17.70 2.57 12.84
N PHE A 269 -18.00 3.87 12.71
CA PHE A 269 -17.09 4.96 13.06
C PHE A 269 -17.45 5.44 14.46
N LEU A 270 -16.58 5.18 15.43
CA LEU A 270 -16.79 5.54 16.83
C LEU A 270 -15.56 6.30 17.33
N ALA A 271 -15.76 7.28 18.21
CA ALA A 271 -14.65 8.02 18.81
C ALA A 271 -13.89 7.16 19.83
N ASP A 272 -14.62 6.51 20.74
CA ASP A 272 -14.03 5.76 21.86
C ASP A 272 -13.55 4.35 21.48
N ASP A 273 -13.95 3.83 20.31
CA ASP A 273 -13.49 2.54 19.77
C ASP A 273 -13.24 2.64 18.26
N PRO A 274 -12.15 3.30 17.84
CA PRO A 274 -11.91 3.57 16.43
C PRO A 274 -11.67 2.28 15.63
N ASN A 275 -12.29 2.19 14.46
CA ASN A 275 -12.04 1.11 13.53
C ASN A 275 -10.66 1.26 12.85
N PRO A 276 -10.12 0.22 12.18
CA PRO A 276 -8.79 0.33 11.58
C PRO A 276 -8.68 1.36 10.46
N ALA A 277 -9.75 1.70 9.74
CA ALA A 277 -9.71 2.73 8.69
C ALA A 277 -9.54 4.14 9.27
N GLN A 278 -10.13 4.36 10.43
CA GLN A 278 -9.97 5.52 11.28
C GLN A 278 -8.49 5.69 11.69
N LYS A 279 -7.87 4.63 12.23
CA LYS A 279 -6.42 4.59 12.54
C LYS A 279 -5.52 4.76 11.31
N LEU A 280 -5.88 4.15 10.17
CA LEU A 280 -5.16 4.32 8.89
C LEU A 280 -5.10 5.79 8.51
N PHE A 281 -6.25 6.47 8.52
CA PHE A 281 -6.31 7.88 8.12
C PHE A 281 -5.47 8.75 9.03
N GLU A 282 -5.61 8.61 10.35
CA GLU A 282 -4.86 9.42 11.30
C GLU A 282 -3.35 9.21 11.20
N LYS A 283 -2.90 7.95 11.12
CA LYS A 283 -1.47 7.64 10.94
C LYS A 283 -0.93 8.11 9.60
N ALA A 284 -1.75 8.13 8.55
CA ALA A 284 -1.38 8.70 7.26
C ALA A 284 -1.28 10.23 7.32
N VAL A 285 -2.17 10.90 8.05
CA VAL A 285 -2.11 12.36 8.27
C VAL A 285 -0.88 12.73 9.09
N ILE A 286 -0.52 11.95 10.13
CA ILE A 286 0.75 12.12 10.87
C ILE A 286 1.96 12.04 9.92
N ARG A 287 1.88 11.15 8.92
CA ARG A 287 2.93 10.88 7.92
C ARG A 287 2.71 11.64 6.61
N MET A 288 1.97 12.76 6.63
CA MET A 288 1.68 13.55 5.43
C MET A 288 2.88 14.39 4.98
N GLY A 289 4.01 13.71 4.79
CA GLY A 289 5.25 14.22 4.24
C GLY A 289 5.74 13.33 3.10
N ARG A 290 6.79 13.78 2.43
CA ARG A 290 7.28 13.13 1.19
C ARG A 290 7.89 11.75 1.40
N ASP A 291 8.46 11.51 2.57
CA ASP A 291 9.19 10.28 2.91
C ASP A 291 8.31 9.27 3.67
N GLY A 292 7.04 9.59 3.92
CA GLY A 292 6.11 8.73 4.65
C GLY A 292 6.43 8.59 6.12
N ARG A 293 7.29 9.46 6.68
CA ARG A 293 7.62 9.51 8.11
C ARG A 293 6.76 10.55 8.82
N PRO A 294 6.59 10.45 10.16
CA PRO A 294 5.98 11.51 10.94
C PRO A 294 6.65 12.87 10.68
N THR A 295 5.86 13.92 10.48
CA THR A 295 6.39 15.26 10.14
C THR A 295 6.84 16.06 11.36
N SER A 296 6.48 15.62 12.58
CA SER A 296 6.99 16.11 13.87
C SER A 296 7.35 14.92 14.76
N GLU A 297 8.21 15.14 15.76
CA GLU A 297 8.47 14.18 16.83
C GLU A 297 7.20 13.85 17.63
N SER A 298 6.30 14.84 17.76
CA SER A 298 4.99 14.66 18.37
C SER A 298 3.96 14.25 17.32
N ASN A 299 3.41 13.04 17.46
CA ASN A 299 2.34 12.55 16.59
C ASN A 299 1.10 13.46 16.64
N ALA A 300 0.76 14.01 17.81
CA ALA A 300 -0.39 14.91 17.96
C ALA A 300 -0.19 16.24 17.23
N GLU A 301 1.03 16.80 17.29
CA GLU A 301 1.39 18.01 16.57
C GLU A 301 1.40 17.76 15.06
N ALA A 302 2.09 16.70 14.62
CA ALA A 302 2.14 16.29 13.21
C ALA A 302 0.73 16.11 12.64
N TYR A 303 -0.16 15.45 13.39
CA TYR A 303 -1.54 15.30 12.97
C TYR A 303 -2.26 16.64 12.87
N THR A 304 -2.18 17.48 13.90
CA THR A 304 -2.90 18.77 13.95
C THR A 304 -2.50 19.67 12.78
N GLU A 305 -1.19 19.84 12.57
CA GLU A 305 -0.66 20.66 11.48
C GLU A 305 -1.06 20.11 10.10
N ASN A 306 -0.89 18.81 9.87
CA ASN A 306 -1.23 18.21 8.59
C ASN A 306 -2.74 18.18 8.33
N ARG A 307 -3.55 18.01 9.38
CA ARG A 307 -5.01 18.07 9.31
C ARG A 307 -5.48 19.48 8.96
N GLU A 308 -4.90 20.52 9.55
CA GLU A 308 -5.17 21.92 9.23
C GLU A 308 -4.74 22.26 7.79
N ARG A 309 -3.56 21.79 7.36
CA ARG A 309 -3.09 21.94 5.98
C ARG A 309 -4.07 21.32 4.98
N LEU A 310 -4.58 20.13 5.27
CA LEU A 310 -5.58 19.46 4.44
C LEU A 310 -6.90 20.25 4.41
N ASP A 311 -7.40 20.71 5.57
CA ASP A 311 -8.63 21.51 5.65
C ASP A 311 -8.53 22.83 4.89
N THR A 312 -7.42 23.55 5.07
CA THR A 312 -7.16 24.81 4.39
C THR A 312 -7.08 24.61 2.88
N PHE A 313 -6.36 23.58 2.41
CA PHE A 313 -6.31 23.26 0.98
C PHE A 313 -7.69 22.95 0.40
N MET A 314 -8.51 22.20 1.15
CA MET A 314 -9.89 21.87 0.77
C MET A 314 -10.87 23.05 0.95
N ALA A 315 -10.43 24.16 1.56
CA ALA A 315 -11.16 25.41 1.71
C ALA A 315 -10.79 26.46 0.64
N ASN A 316 -9.76 26.22 -0.18
CA ASN A 316 -9.32 27.17 -1.19
C ASN A 316 -10.25 27.21 -2.40
N GLY A 317 -10.49 28.42 -2.94
CA GLY A 317 -11.16 28.63 -4.23
C GLY A 317 -12.69 28.70 -4.19
N HIS A 318 -13.33 28.61 -3.02
CA HIS A 318 -14.80 28.52 -2.91
C HIS A 318 -15.52 29.80 -3.32
N THR A 319 -16.18 29.77 -4.47
CA THR A 319 -17.17 30.78 -4.88
C THR A 319 -18.45 30.19 -5.49
N ALA A 320 -18.51 28.89 -5.80
CA ALA A 320 -19.67 28.23 -6.44
C ALA A 320 -20.39 27.19 -5.56
N LEU A 321 -21.67 26.89 -5.89
CA LEU A 321 -22.52 25.93 -5.16
C LEU A 321 -22.02 24.48 -5.22
N SER A 322 -21.46 24.03 -6.35
CA SER A 322 -20.88 22.67 -6.49
C SER A 322 -19.65 22.47 -5.61
N GLU A 323 -18.89 23.53 -5.37
CA GLU A 323 -17.70 23.53 -4.49
C GLU A 323 -18.13 23.42 -3.02
N SER A 324 -19.31 23.95 -2.68
CA SER A 324 -19.91 23.81 -1.35
C SER A 324 -20.31 22.36 -1.03
N GLU A 325 -20.80 21.59 -2.02
CA GLU A 325 -21.11 20.16 -1.83
C GLU A 325 -19.85 19.32 -1.65
N LEU A 326 -18.81 19.57 -2.45
CA LEU A 326 -17.51 18.89 -2.32
C LEU A 326 -16.93 19.11 -0.93
N HIS A 327 -16.89 20.36 -0.47
CA HIS A 327 -16.37 20.71 0.84
C HIS A 327 -17.20 20.09 1.98
N TRP A 328 -18.53 20.07 1.87
CA TRP A 328 -19.39 19.39 2.85
C TRP A 328 -19.12 17.88 2.90
N LYS A 329 -19.03 17.20 1.74
CA LYS A 329 -18.71 15.76 1.67
C LYS A 329 -17.34 15.48 2.29
N TYR A 330 -16.35 16.31 1.97
CA TYR A 330 -15.02 16.21 2.55
C TYR A 330 -15.07 16.31 4.08
N ARG A 331 -15.69 17.37 4.64
CA ARG A 331 -15.80 17.54 6.10
C ARG A 331 -16.53 16.38 6.76
N GLN A 332 -17.57 15.84 6.15
CA GLN A 332 -18.27 14.64 6.63
C GLN A 332 -17.34 13.42 6.67
N ARG A 333 -16.60 13.15 5.58
CA ARG A 333 -15.72 11.97 5.49
C ARG A 333 -14.51 12.09 6.40
N ALA A 334 -13.84 13.24 6.41
CA ALA A 334 -12.73 13.50 7.33
C ALA A 334 -13.23 13.44 8.78
N GLY A 335 -14.40 14.01 9.07
CA GLY A 335 -15.03 13.96 10.38
C GLY A 335 -15.43 12.56 10.85
N TRP A 336 -15.62 11.58 9.97
CA TRP A 336 -15.78 10.16 10.36
C TRP A 336 -14.44 9.48 10.66
N LEU A 337 -13.36 9.92 10.01
CA LEU A 337 -12.04 9.32 10.11
C LEU A 337 -11.15 9.93 11.22
N SER A 338 -11.46 11.12 11.74
CA SER A 338 -10.56 11.97 12.56
C SER A 338 -10.81 12.03 14.08
N ARG A 339 -11.75 11.24 14.64
CA ARG A 339 -12.35 11.56 15.96
C ARG A 339 -11.58 11.08 17.20
N HIS A 340 -10.36 10.56 17.11
CA HIS A 340 -9.86 9.68 18.18
C HIS A 340 -8.37 9.80 18.51
N ILE A 341 -7.73 10.95 18.29
CA ILE A 341 -6.35 11.16 18.76
C ILE A 341 -6.35 11.74 20.18
N GLU A 342 -5.94 10.89 21.12
CA GLU A 342 -5.16 11.24 22.31
C GLU A 342 -3.68 10.89 22.07
#